data_AF-A7KN41-F1
#
_entry.id   AF-A7KN41-F1
#
_cell.length_a   1.000
_cell.length_b   1.000
_cell.length_c   1.000
_cell.angle_alpha   90.00
_cell.angle_beta   90.00
_cell.angle_gamma   90.00
#
_symmetry.space_group_name_H-M   'P 1'
#
loop_
_entity.id
_entity.type
_entity.pdbx_description
1 polymer ?
#
loop_
_entity_poly.entity_id
_entity_poly.type
_entity_poly.pdbx_seq_one_letter_code
_entity_poly.pdbx_strand_id
1 'polypeptide(L)'
;FPTSGHSLSEKRGLLSLSGLNLKGLPSCAKVCVLKSALGTITNCGLLDIECHCQDDKYLRLSARCIITSCSVDDAVDAEMWAHHTC
;
A
#
# COMPACT_ATOMS: atom_id res chain seq x y z
N PHE A 1 33.32 4.82 17.99
CA PHE A 1 32.45 4.70 19.18
C PHE A 1 32.57 6.01 19.95
N PRO A 2 31.47 6.71 20.27
CA PRO A 2 30.25 6.17 20.87
C PRO A 2 28.94 6.45 20.09
N THR A 3 27.93 5.73 20.52
CA THR A 3 26.49 5.72 20.19
C THR A 3 25.72 6.74 21.03
N SER A 4 24.63 7.32 20.51
CA SER A 4 23.34 7.45 21.21
C SER A 4 22.29 8.13 20.32
N GLY A 5 21.08 7.59 20.38
CA GLY A 5 20.02 7.79 19.41
C GLY A 5 19.37 9.17 19.41
N HIS A 6 18.87 9.54 18.24
CA HIS A 6 17.96 10.66 18.08
C HIS A 6 16.55 10.10 17.86
N SER A 7 15.84 9.89 18.96
CA SER A 7 14.39 9.67 18.99
C SER A 7 13.74 10.98 19.41
N LEU A 8 13.32 11.79 18.45
CA LEU A 8 12.33 12.87 18.49
C LEU A 8 12.44 13.56 17.12
N SER A 9 11.42 13.88 16.34
CA SER A 9 10.12 14.41 16.69
C SER A 9 9.40 14.77 15.39
N GLU A 10 8.29 14.15 15.02
CA GLU A 10 7.33 14.77 14.09
C GLU A 10 5.89 14.49 14.51
N LYS A 11 5.48 15.10 15.63
CA LYS A 11 4.07 15.45 15.85
C LYS A 11 3.81 16.72 15.04
N ARG A 12 3.24 16.62 13.84
CA ARG A 12 2.66 17.75 13.11
C ARG A 12 1.71 17.21 12.04
N GLY A 13 0.43 17.53 12.19
CA GLY A 13 -0.53 17.39 11.10
C GLY A 13 -0.07 18.25 9.93
N LEU A 14 0.46 17.58 8.91
CA LEU A 14 0.66 18.06 7.56
C LEU A 14 0.36 16.85 6.68
N LEU A 15 -0.34 17.06 5.59
CA LEU A 15 -0.67 16.04 4.60
C LEU A 15 0.55 15.14 4.35
N SER A 16 0.51 13.91 4.87
CA SER A 16 1.58 12.95 4.70
C SER A 16 1.56 12.51 3.25
N LEU A 17 2.43 13.06 2.41
CA LEU A 17 2.84 12.43 1.15
C LEU A 17 3.68 11.15 1.41
N SER A 18 3.30 10.38 2.44
CA SER A 18 3.85 9.07 2.78
C SER A 18 3.23 7.94 1.94
N GLY A 19 2.14 8.23 1.22
CA GLY A 19 1.20 7.20 0.75
C GLY A 19 1.64 6.29 -0.40
N LEU A 20 2.76 6.54 -1.09
CA LEU A 20 3.18 5.69 -2.22
C LEU A 20 4.38 4.80 -1.87
N ASN A 21 4.22 3.89 -0.91
CA ASN A 21 5.23 2.86 -0.69
C ASN A 21 4.94 1.60 -1.54
N LEU A 22 4.87 1.74 -2.87
CA LEU A 22 4.81 0.58 -3.79
C LEU A 22 6.19 -0.09 -3.96
N LYS A 23 7.16 0.24 -3.10
CA LYS A 23 8.54 -0.25 -3.19
C LYS A 23 8.55 -1.69 -2.67
N GLY A 24 9.07 -2.61 -3.47
CA GLY A 24 8.99 -4.05 -3.19
C GLY A 24 7.73 -4.74 -3.74
N LEU A 25 6.70 -3.98 -4.15
CA LEU A 25 5.52 -4.59 -4.76
C LEU A 25 5.81 -4.99 -6.23
N PRO A 26 5.48 -6.23 -6.65
CA PRO A 26 5.67 -6.67 -8.03
C PRO A 26 4.84 -5.82 -9.01
N SER A 27 5.32 -5.70 -10.25
CA SER A 27 4.68 -4.85 -11.27
C SER A 27 3.24 -5.25 -11.56
N CYS A 28 2.94 -6.56 -11.55
CA CYS A 28 1.58 -7.05 -11.71
C CYS A 28 0.66 -6.57 -10.57
N ALA A 29 1.10 -6.70 -9.32
CA ALA A 29 0.32 -6.29 -8.17
C ALA A 29 0.15 -4.77 -8.08
N LYS A 30 1.15 -3.98 -8.50
CA LYS A 30 1.03 -2.51 -8.63
C LYS A 30 -0.15 -2.11 -9.52
N VAL A 31 -0.28 -2.76 -10.67
CA VAL A 31 -1.39 -2.49 -11.60
C VAL A 31 -2.73 -2.83 -10.95
N CYS A 32 -2.81 -3.95 -10.23
CA CYS A 32 -4.03 -4.36 -9.53
C CYS A 32 -4.44 -3.39 -8.41
N VAL A 33 -3.46 -2.94 -7.62
CA VAL A 33 -3.65 -1.97 -6.54
C VAL A 33 -4.15 -0.63 -7.09
N LEU A 34 -3.51 -0.10 -8.15
CA LEU A 34 -3.95 1.13 -8.83
C LEU A 34 -5.34 1.00 -9.46
N LYS A 35 -5.63 -0.13 -10.13
CA LYS A 35 -6.96 -0.41 -10.69
C LYS A 35 -8.04 -0.46 -9.61
N SER A 36 -7.70 -1.02 -8.45
CA SER A 36 -8.63 -1.13 -7.33
C SER A 36 -8.90 0.23 -6.73
N ALA A 37 -7.87 1.06 -6.52
CA ALA A 37 -8.02 2.44 -6.05
C ALA A 37 -8.90 3.29 -6.99
N LEU A 38 -8.82 3.08 -8.31
CA LEU A 38 -9.71 3.71 -9.30
C LEU A 38 -11.16 3.16 -9.24
N GLY A 39 -11.32 1.89 -8.88
CA GLY A 39 -12.61 1.20 -8.80
C GLY A 39 -13.36 1.41 -7.48
N THR A 40 -12.71 2.02 -6.48
CA THR A 40 -13.29 2.34 -5.18
C THR A 40 -13.53 3.84 -5.09
N ILE A 41 -14.77 4.22 -4.78
CA ILE A 41 -15.11 5.62 -4.47
C ILE A 41 -14.75 5.83 -3.00
N THR A 42 -13.54 6.29 -2.74
CA THR A 42 -13.06 6.66 -1.42
C THR A 42 -12.73 8.15 -1.42
N ASN A 43 -12.69 8.78 -0.23
CA ASN A 43 -12.15 10.14 -0.10
C ASN A 43 -10.61 10.15 -0.09
N CYS A 44 -9.97 9.04 -0.45
CA CYS A 44 -8.52 8.90 -0.50
C CYS A 44 -7.99 9.36 -1.85
N GLY A 45 -6.80 9.97 -1.86
CA GLY A 45 -6.09 10.23 -3.10
C GLY A 45 -5.77 8.92 -3.83
N LEU A 46 -5.70 8.91 -5.16
CA LEU A 46 -5.43 7.69 -5.94
C LEU A 46 -4.15 6.95 -5.51
N LEU A 47 -3.16 7.70 -5.03
CA LEU A 47 -1.85 7.20 -4.60
C LEU A 47 -1.73 7.09 -3.07
N ASP A 48 -2.82 7.29 -2.35
CA ASP A 48 -2.87 7.32 -0.89
C ASP A 48 -3.17 5.91 -0.37
N ILE A 49 -2.20 5.00 -0.52
CA ILE A 49 -2.39 3.56 -0.29
C ILE A 49 -2.81 3.28 1.16
N GLU A 50 -2.20 3.95 2.15
CA GLU A 50 -2.59 3.84 3.57
C GLU A 50 -4.06 4.19 3.79
N CYS A 51 -4.57 5.23 3.13
CA CYS A 51 -5.98 5.59 3.21
C CYS A 51 -6.86 4.52 2.54
N HIS A 52 -6.45 4.00 1.39
CA HIS A 52 -7.18 2.90 0.73
C HIS A 52 -7.16 1.59 1.54
N CYS A 53 -6.13 1.34 2.35
CA CYS A 53 -6.07 0.19 3.25
C CYS A 53 -7.21 0.17 4.28
N GLN A 54 -7.80 1.33 4.61
CA GLN A 54 -8.96 1.43 5.49
C GLN A 54 -10.26 0.94 4.81
N ASP A 55 -10.25 0.76 3.50
CA ASP A 55 -11.40 0.29 2.72
C ASP A 55 -11.26 -1.22 2.42
N ASP A 56 -12.07 -2.03 3.10
CA ASP A 56 -12.10 -3.49 2.90
C ASP A 56 -12.45 -3.87 1.45
N LYS A 57 -13.24 -3.05 0.74
CA LYS A 57 -13.56 -3.29 -0.67
C LYS A 57 -12.31 -3.13 -1.55
N TYR A 58 -11.50 -2.11 -1.33
CA TYR A 58 -10.22 -1.92 -2.00
C TYR A 58 -9.28 -3.11 -1.77
N LEU A 59 -9.15 -3.58 -0.52
CA LEU A 59 -8.33 -4.75 -0.19
C LEU A 59 -8.81 -5.99 -0.94
N ARG A 60 -10.12 -6.25 -0.94
CA ARG A 60 -10.72 -7.40 -1.65
C ARG A 60 -10.56 -7.31 -3.17
N LEU A 61 -10.73 -6.12 -3.76
CA LEU A 61 -10.56 -5.93 -5.20
C LEU A 61 -9.10 -6.09 -5.61
N SER A 62 -8.18 -5.57 -4.81
CA SER A 62 -6.73 -5.70 -5.02
C SER A 62 -6.33 -7.17 -4.95
N ALA A 63 -6.67 -7.86 -3.87
CA ALA A 63 -6.37 -9.28 -3.70
C ALA A 63 -6.98 -10.14 -4.81
N ARG A 64 -8.24 -9.90 -5.19
CA ARG A 64 -8.88 -10.62 -6.30
C ARG A 64 -8.14 -10.42 -7.61
N CYS A 65 -7.76 -9.18 -7.94
CA CYS A 65 -7.02 -8.90 -9.15
C CYS A 65 -5.66 -9.60 -9.13
N ILE A 66 -4.93 -9.53 -8.01
CA ILE A 66 -3.61 -10.14 -7.86
C ILE A 66 -3.69 -11.65 -8.06
N ILE A 67 -4.61 -12.35 -7.37
CA ILE A 67 -4.76 -13.81 -7.47
C ILE A 67 -5.20 -14.25 -8.89
N THR A 68 -5.92 -13.39 -9.62
CA THR A 68 -6.44 -13.74 -10.95
C THR A 68 -5.46 -13.41 -12.08
N SER A 69 -4.64 -12.37 -11.92
CA SER A 69 -3.81 -11.81 -12.99
C SER A 69 -2.31 -11.95 -12.78
N CYS A 70 -1.86 -12.23 -11.55
CA CYS A 70 -0.45 -12.35 -11.21
C CYS A 70 -0.05 -13.80 -10.95
N SER A 71 1.26 -14.06 -11.02
CA SER A 71 1.81 -15.36 -10.65
C SER A 71 1.62 -15.61 -9.15
N VAL A 72 1.74 -16.87 -8.73
CA VAL A 72 1.64 -17.21 -7.29
C VAL A 72 2.73 -16.52 -6.47
N ASP A 73 3.98 -16.49 -6.96
CA ASP A 73 5.08 -15.73 -6.32
C ASP A 73 4.73 -14.25 -6.17
N ASP A 74 4.24 -13.61 -7.24
CA ASP A 74 3.85 -12.19 -7.20
C ASP A 74 2.72 -11.94 -6.19
N ALA A 75 1.80 -12.90 -6.04
CA ALA A 75 0.70 -12.81 -5.09
C ALA A 75 1.18 -12.91 -3.64
N VAL A 76 2.13 -13.81 -3.36
CA VAL A 76 2.76 -13.95 -2.04
C VAL A 76 3.57 -12.72 -1.69
N ASP A 77 4.38 -12.18 -2.61
CA ASP A 77 5.11 -10.93 -2.41
C ASP A 77 4.17 -9.74 -2.16
N ALA A 78 3.04 -9.70 -2.88
CA ALA A 78 2.03 -8.66 -2.68
C ALA A 78 1.30 -8.77 -1.34
N GLU A 79 1.05 -9.99 -0.85
CA GLU A 79 0.47 -10.23 0.47
C GLU A 79 1.43 -9.76 1.57
N MET A 80 2.72 -10.15 1.49
CA MET A 80 3.74 -9.70 2.44
C MET A 80 3.86 -8.18 2.45
N TRP A 81 3.88 -7.56 1.27
CA TRP A 81 3.89 -6.11 1.14
C TRP A 81 2.65 -5.46 1.79
N ALA A 82 1.46 -6.03 1.57
CA ALA A 82 0.21 -5.48 2.12
C ALA A 82 0.20 -5.54 3.65
N HIS A 83 0.66 -6.64 4.25
CA HIS A 83 0.80 -6.76 5.72
C HIS A 83 1.76 -5.75 6.33
N HIS A 84 2.78 -5.32 5.60
CA HIS A 84 3.71 -4.29 6.05
C HIS A 84 3.17 -2.86 5.85
N THR A 85 2.18 -2.68 4.98
CA THR A 85 1.73 -1.36 4.52
C THR A 85 0.38 -0.92 5.11
N CYS A 86 -0.53 -1.86 5.44
CA CYS A 86 -1.94 -1.56 5.75
C CYS A 86 -2.37 -1.61 7.24
#